data_AF-A0A2V8NFR3-F1
#
_entry.id   AF-A0A2V8NFR3-F1
#
_cell.length_a   1.000
_cell.length_b   1.000
_cell.length_c   1.000
_cell.angle_alpha   90.00
_cell.angle_beta   90.00
_cell.angle_gamma   90.00
#
_symmetry.space_group_name_H-M   'P 1'
#
loop_
_entity.id
_entity.type
_entity.pdbx_description
1 polymer ?
#
loop_
_entity_poly.entity_id
_entity_poly.type
_entity_poly.pdbx_seq_one_letter_code
_entity_poly.pdbx_strand_id
1 'polypeptide(L)'
;MAIFDCLKWPEMRGVTIALIERMHEGHARKEFSIPVVDFVRVFAPGAIESELEKVAERGDIHFRADSETSGTFELATGPRATFELGREGLAMRLPERMSGRYEIRPSAFHITFNQGEELEGCKRILALICNRVISVDVSSERVEVRLPSKLFDLCVEFE
;
A
#
# COMPACT_ATOMS: atom_id res chain seq x y z
N MET A 1 5.27 7.81 24.67
CA MET A 1 4.94 6.68 23.78
C MET A 1 5.52 7.06 22.43
N ALA A 2 6.67 6.51 22.03
CA ALA A 2 7.29 6.91 20.77
C ALA A 2 6.68 6.05 19.65
N ILE A 3 5.60 6.56 19.05
CA ILE A 3 5.38 6.36 17.61
C ILE A 3 6.67 6.91 16.99
N PHE A 4 7.37 6.14 16.16
CA PHE A 4 8.44 6.76 15.36
C PHE A 4 7.82 7.95 14.65
N ASP A 5 8.36 9.16 14.83
CA ASP A 5 7.81 10.38 14.21
C ASP A 5 7.50 10.08 12.74
N CYS A 6 6.30 10.45 12.29
CA CYS A 6 5.88 10.20 10.92
C CYS A 6 6.95 10.71 9.95
N LEU A 7 7.27 9.90 8.93
CA LEU A 7 8.22 10.30 7.90
C LEU A 7 7.64 11.48 7.13
N LYS A 8 8.43 12.53 6.94
CA LYS A 8 8.03 13.71 6.16
C LYS A 8 8.50 13.58 4.72
N TRP A 9 7.61 13.18 3.81
CA TRP A 9 7.91 12.98 2.38
C TRP A 9 6.97 13.83 1.50
N PRO A 10 7.17 15.16 1.40
CA PRO A 10 6.32 16.04 0.61
C PRO A 10 6.17 15.64 -0.86
N GLU A 11 7.20 15.02 -1.44
CA GLU A 11 7.21 14.51 -2.81
C GLU A 11 6.12 13.46 -3.07
N MET A 12 5.65 12.76 -2.03
CA MET A 12 4.61 11.74 -2.14
C MET A 12 3.21 12.29 -2.29
N ARG A 13 3.02 13.58 -2.02
CA ARG A 13 1.70 14.21 -2.08
C ARG A 13 1.05 14.06 -3.46
N GLY A 14 1.81 14.31 -4.53
CA GLY A 14 1.29 14.22 -5.90
C GLY A 14 0.89 12.80 -6.29
N VAL A 15 1.74 11.81 -5.98
CA VAL A 15 1.47 10.39 -6.24
C VAL A 15 0.23 9.93 -5.45
N THR A 16 0.13 10.36 -4.20
CA THR A 16 -0.98 9.99 -3.32
C THR A 16 -2.31 10.55 -3.80
N ILE A 17 -2.35 11.83 -4.16
CA ILE A 17 -3.55 12.49 -4.70
C ILE A 17 -4.00 11.79 -5.99
N ALA A 18 -3.07 11.53 -6.92
CA ALA A 18 -3.38 10.84 -8.17
C ALA A 18 -3.97 9.44 -7.94
N LEU A 19 -3.47 8.71 -6.94
CA LEU A 19 -4.04 7.40 -6.60
C LEU A 19 -5.46 7.52 -6.00
N ILE A 20 -5.69 8.50 -5.11
CA ILE A 20 -7.01 8.76 -4.54
C ILE A 20 -8.00 9.06 -5.67
N GLU A 21 -7.65 9.96 -6.59
CA GLU A 21 -8.49 10.29 -7.75
C GLU A 21 -8.81 9.05 -8.58
N ARG A 22 -7.80 8.22 -8.89
CA ARG A 22 -7.98 6.98 -9.65
C ARG A 22 -8.89 5.98 -8.93
N MET A 23 -8.78 5.86 -7.61
CA MET A 23 -9.67 5.00 -6.80
C MET A 23 -11.11 5.50 -6.84
N HIS A 24 -11.35 6.81 -6.76
CA HIS A 24 -12.68 7.41 -6.85
C HIS A 24 -13.29 7.24 -8.24
N GLU A 25 -12.54 7.58 -9.28
CA GLU A 25 -12.99 7.43 -10.67
C GLU A 25 -13.27 5.96 -11.02
N GLY A 26 -12.40 5.06 -10.58
CA GLY A 26 -12.56 3.63 -10.74
C GLY A 26 -13.79 3.11 -10.00
N HIS A 27 -13.98 3.51 -8.75
CA HIS A 27 -15.14 3.10 -7.94
C HIS A 27 -16.46 3.54 -8.59
N ALA A 28 -16.53 4.75 -9.15
CA ALA A 28 -17.70 5.24 -9.89
C ALA A 28 -18.05 4.35 -11.10
N ARG A 29 -17.08 3.63 -11.66
CA ARG A 29 -17.26 2.67 -12.77
C ARG A 29 -17.58 1.25 -12.30
N LYS A 30 -17.63 1.01 -10.99
CA LYS A 30 -17.87 -0.27 -10.31
C LYS A 30 -16.81 -1.35 -10.49
N GLU A 31 -16.07 -1.35 -11.59
CA GLU A 31 -14.98 -2.31 -11.84
C GLU A 31 -13.82 -1.61 -12.52
N PHE A 32 -12.61 -1.80 -11.99
CA PHE A 32 -11.40 -1.13 -12.48
C PHE A 32 -10.14 -1.84 -12.03
N SER A 33 -9.00 -1.42 -12.61
CA SER A 33 -7.69 -1.97 -12.32
C SER A 33 -6.68 -0.87 -12.05
N ILE A 34 -5.79 -1.12 -11.10
CA ILE A 34 -4.64 -0.26 -10.79
C ILE A 34 -3.38 -1.12 -10.88
N PRO A 35 -2.35 -0.71 -11.65
CA PRO A 35 -1.06 -1.37 -11.63
C PRO A 35 -0.52 -1.48 -10.21
N VAL A 36 -0.08 -2.66 -9.79
CA VAL A 36 0.41 -2.87 -8.41
C VAL A 36 1.60 -1.97 -8.08
N VAL A 37 2.40 -1.58 -9.08
CA VAL A 37 3.45 -0.56 -8.93
C VAL A 37 2.90 0.80 -8.50
N ASP A 38 1.79 1.26 -9.08
CA ASP A 38 1.21 2.55 -8.72
C ASP A 38 0.71 2.54 -7.27
N PHE A 39 0.15 1.41 -6.85
CA PHE A 39 -0.24 1.21 -5.44
C PHE A 39 0.98 1.20 -4.52
N VAL A 40 2.04 0.48 -4.90
CA VAL A 40 3.26 0.33 -4.11
C VAL A 40 4.03 1.64 -3.97
N ARG A 41 4.03 2.49 -5.01
CA ARG A 41 4.70 3.79 -4.99
C ARG A 41 4.25 4.69 -3.85
N VAL A 42 3.00 4.55 -3.38
CA VAL A 42 2.47 5.26 -2.20
C VAL A 42 3.31 5.04 -0.94
N PHE A 43 3.95 3.88 -0.82
CA PHE A 43 4.80 3.53 0.31
C PHE A 43 6.28 3.78 0.02
N ALA A 44 6.66 3.90 -1.25
CA ALA A 44 8.04 3.79 -1.70
C ALA A 44 8.37 4.79 -2.85
N PRO A 45 8.28 6.12 -2.62
CA PRO A 45 8.66 7.14 -3.63
C PRO A 45 10.02 6.89 -4.25
N GLY A 46 10.97 6.52 -3.39
CA GLY A 46 12.38 6.37 -3.70
C GLY A 46 12.78 4.94 -4.02
N ALA A 47 11.82 4.02 -4.23
CA ALA A 47 12.13 2.68 -4.72
C ALA A 47 12.87 2.79 -6.05
N ILE A 48 13.97 2.06 -6.18
CA ILE A 48 14.74 2.03 -7.42
C ILE A 48 13.92 1.33 -8.52
N GLU A 49 14.11 1.77 -9.76
CA GLU A 49 13.28 1.31 -10.89
C GLU A 49 13.34 -0.21 -11.10
N SER A 50 14.50 -0.82 -10.90
CA SER A 50 14.69 -2.28 -10.98
C SER A 50 13.97 -3.09 -9.88
N GLU A 51 13.58 -2.46 -8.77
CA GLU A 51 12.71 -3.08 -7.76
C GLU A 51 11.24 -2.92 -8.12
N LEU A 52 10.87 -1.77 -8.69
CA LEU A 52 9.53 -1.55 -9.21
C LEU A 52 9.21 -2.47 -10.39
N GLU A 53 10.20 -2.82 -11.23
CA GLU A 53 10.03 -3.80 -12.31
C GLU A 53 9.59 -5.18 -11.79
N LYS A 54 10.19 -5.67 -10.70
CA LYS A 54 9.81 -6.96 -10.07
C LYS A 54 8.37 -6.93 -9.55
N VAL A 55 7.92 -5.76 -9.08
CA VAL A 55 6.55 -5.54 -8.65
C VAL A 55 5.63 -5.45 -9.88
N ALA A 56 6.06 -4.79 -10.96
CA ALA A 56 5.30 -4.63 -12.19
C ALA A 56 4.94 -5.96 -12.85
N GLU A 57 5.82 -6.96 -12.79
CA GLU A 57 5.58 -8.33 -13.29
C GLU A 57 4.34 -8.99 -12.67
N ARG A 58 3.87 -8.50 -11.51
CA ARG A 58 2.66 -8.99 -10.86
C ARG A 58 1.36 -8.47 -11.49
N GLY A 59 1.45 -7.48 -12.36
CA GLY A 59 0.33 -6.93 -13.09
C GLY A 59 -0.54 -6.02 -12.24
N ASP A 60 -1.85 -6.10 -12.46
CA ASP A 60 -2.80 -5.15 -11.92
C ASP A 60 -3.57 -5.73 -10.73
N ILE A 61 -3.84 -4.86 -9.75
CA ILE A 61 -4.83 -5.11 -8.72
C ILE A 61 -6.19 -4.79 -9.31
N HIS A 62 -7.09 -5.78 -9.29
CA HIS A 62 -8.47 -5.65 -9.75
C HIS A 62 -9.37 -5.26 -8.58
N PHE A 63 -10.25 -4.28 -8.80
CA PHE A 63 -11.18 -3.75 -7.82
C PHE A 63 -12.61 -3.88 -8.34
N ARG A 64 -13.51 -4.26 -7.44
CA ARG A 64 -14.96 -4.35 -7.71
C ARG A 64 -15.75 -3.73 -6.58
N ALA A 65 -16.53 -2.71 -6.88
CA ALA A 65 -17.47 -2.09 -5.95
C ALA A 65 -18.62 -3.07 -5.62
N ASP A 66 -18.94 -3.20 -4.34
CA ASP A 66 -20.09 -3.97 -3.84
C ASP A 66 -21.12 -3.11 -3.10
N SER A 67 -20.80 -1.83 -2.85
CA SER A 67 -21.69 -0.82 -2.28
C SER A 67 -21.38 0.58 -2.84
N GLU A 68 -22.06 1.61 -2.33
CA GLU A 68 -21.84 3.02 -2.70
C GLU A 68 -20.49 3.58 -2.25
N THR A 69 -19.84 2.95 -1.27
CA THR A 69 -18.57 3.43 -0.72
C THR A 69 -17.54 2.32 -0.54
N SER A 70 -17.86 1.06 -0.85
CA SER A 70 -16.96 -0.06 -0.61
C SER A 70 -16.89 -1.04 -1.77
N GLY A 71 -15.87 -1.89 -1.70
CA GLY A 71 -15.74 -3.03 -2.58
C GLY A 71 -14.71 -4.03 -2.11
N THR A 72 -14.42 -4.98 -2.98
CA THR A 72 -13.36 -5.96 -2.83
C THR A 72 -12.26 -5.69 -3.84
N PHE A 73 -11.05 -6.14 -3.52
CA PHE A 73 -9.95 -6.14 -4.47
C PHE A 73 -9.20 -7.46 -4.44
N GLU A 74 -8.54 -7.78 -5.54
CA GLU A 74 -7.65 -8.93 -5.66
C GLU A 74 -6.51 -8.67 -6.64
N LEU A 75 -5.35 -9.23 -6.34
CA LEU A 75 -4.22 -9.35 -7.23
C LEU A 75 -4.04 -10.83 -7.57
N ALA A 76 -3.80 -11.13 -8.85
CA ALA A 76 -3.60 -12.49 -9.31
C ALA A 76 -2.45 -13.19 -8.55
N THR A 77 -2.61 -14.49 -8.37
CA THR A 77 -1.60 -15.37 -7.77
C THR A 77 -0.32 -15.29 -8.60
N GLY A 78 0.81 -15.05 -7.94
CA GLY A 78 2.11 -14.94 -8.60
C GLY A 78 3.27 -15.03 -7.61
N PRO A 79 4.52 -14.97 -8.09
CA PRO A 79 5.69 -15.07 -7.23
C PRO A 79 5.71 -13.95 -6.18
N ARG A 80 6.19 -14.24 -4.98
CA ARG A 80 6.42 -13.20 -3.96
C ARG A 80 7.45 -12.21 -4.47
N ALA A 81 7.20 -10.93 -4.27
CA ALA A 81 8.11 -9.85 -4.63
C ALA A 81 8.47 -9.03 -3.40
N THR A 82 9.72 -8.64 -3.27
CA THR A 82 10.19 -7.74 -2.20
C THR A 82 10.74 -6.48 -2.85
N PHE A 83 10.38 -5.33 -2.30
CA PHE A 83 10.82 -4.01 -2.76
C PHE A 83 11.20 -3.16 -1.54
N GLU A 84 12.29 -2.40 -1.64
CA GLU A 84 12.75 -1.54 -0.55
C GLU A 84 12.00 -0.19 -0.58
N LEU A 85 11.73 0.35 0.60
CA LEU A 85 11.14 1.68 0.77
C LEU A 85 12.20 2.78 0.72
N GLY A 86 13.44 2.44 0.33
CA GLY A 86 14.57 3.36 0.27
C GLY A 86 15.26 3.57 1.63
N ARG A 87 15.40 4.84 2.05
CA ARG A 87 16.39 5.32 3.04
C ARG A 87 16.30 4.71 4.45
N GLU A 88 15.19 4.05 4.78
CA GLU A 88 14.90 3.61 6.15
C GLU A 88 15.28 2.14 6.44
N GLY A 89 15.88 1.44 5.47
CA GLY A 89 16.18 0.00 5.63
C GLY A 89 14.94 -0.85 5.85
N LEU A 90 13.79 -0.33 5.40
CA LEU A 90 12.49 -0.98 5.36
C LEU A 90 12.29 -1.56 3.97
N ALA A 91 11.76 -2.77 3.92
CA ALA A 91 11.30 -3.41 2.71
C ALA A 91 9.87 -3.87 2.90
N MET A 92 9.10 -3.89 1.83
CA MET A 92 7.78 -4.48 1.82
C MET A 92 7.81 -5.73 0.95
N ARG A 93 7.09 -6.76 1.38
CA ARG A 93 6.92 -7.98 0.63
C ARG A 93 5.47 -8.11 0.18
N LEU A 94 5.30 -8.25 -1.12
CA LEU A 94 4.05 -8.62 -1.76
C LEU A 94 3.86 -10.14 -1.63
N PRO A 95 2.76 -10.61 -1.05
CA PRO A 95 2.47 -12.03 -0.90
C PRO A 95 2.18 -12.70 -2.25
N GLU A 96 2.08 -14.02 -2.24
CA GLU A 96 1.75 -14.80 -3.45
C GLU A 96 0.37 -14.43 -4.00
N ARG A 97 -0.59 -14.22 -3.10
CA ARG A 97 -1.92 -13.69 -3.40
C ARG A 97 -2.20 -12.53 -2.45
N MET A 98 -2.84 -11.49 -2.96
CA MET A 98 -3.23 -10.31 -2.18
C MET A 98 -4.70 -10.01 -2.48
N SER A 99 -5.54 -9.95 -1.46
CA SER A 99 -6.94 -9.57 -1.60
C SER A 99 -7.48 -8.96 -0.33
N GLY A 100 -8.67 -8.37 -0.42
CA GLY A 100 -9.33 -7.80 0.73
C GLY A 100 -10.50 -6.91 0.38
N ARG A 101 -10.77 -5.94 1.26
CA ARG A 101 -11.81 -4.93 1.10
C ARG A 101 -11.20 -3.54 1.00
N TYR A 102 -11.90 -2.66 0.29
CA TYR A 102 -11.59 -1.24 0.28
C TYR A 102 -12.82 -0.40 0.61
N GLU A 103 -12.59 0.81 1.10
CA GLU A 103 -13.59 1.84 1.37
C GLU A 103 -13.11 3.19 0.81
N ILE A 104 -14.00 3.91 0.15
CA ILE A 104 -13.78 5.25 -0.40
C ILE A 104 -14.41 6.29 0.54
N ARG A 105 -13.68 7.38 0.81
CA ARG A 105 -14.10 8.55 1.59
C ARG A 105 -13.82 9.81 0.75
N PRO A 106 -14.42 10.97 1.01
CA PRO A 106 -14.36 12.13 0.09
C PRO A 106 -12.96 12.55 -0.41
N SER A 107 -11.92 12.39 0.40
CA SER A 107 -10.52 12.72 0.07
C SER A 107 -9.54 11.63 0.47
N ALA A 108 -10.00 10.38 0.58
CA ALA A 108 -9.22 9.29 1.13
C ALA A 108 -9.78 7.93 0.72
N PHE A 109 -8.97 6.88 0.87
CA PHE A 109 -9.47 5.51 0.83
C PHE A 109 -8.79 4.67 1.90
N HIS A 110 -9.43 3.56 2.25
CA HIS A 110 -8.93 2.60 3.21
C HIS A 110 -8.92 1.21 2.58
N ILE A 111 -7.88 0.43 2.85
CA ILE A 111 -7.73 -0.95 2.40
C ILE A 111 -7.52 -1.84 3.62
N THR A 112 -8.29 -2.91 3.71
CA THR A 112 -8.14 -3.97 4.70
C THR A 112 -7.85 -5.28 3.98
N PHE A 113 -6.76 -5.95 4.35
CA PHE A 113 -6.34 -7.19 3.72
C PHE A 113 -7.04 -8.41 4.34
N ASN A 114 -7.22 -9.46 3.54
CA ASN A 114 -7.64 -10.77 4.03
C ASN A 114 -6.49 -11.46 4.79
N GLN A 115 -6.85 -12.27 5.78
CA GLN A 115 -5.86 -12.95 6.62
C GLN A 115 -4.99 -13.92 5.80
N GLY A 116 -3.67 -13.77 5.89
CA GLY A 116 -2.68 -14.56 5.13
C GLY A 116 -2.37 -14.02 3.73
N GLU A 117 -3.08 -12.99 3.27
CA GLU A 117 -2.91 -12.34 1.96
C GLU A 117 -2.47 -10.88 2.11
N GLU A 118 -1.95 -10.52 3.29
CA GLU A 118 -1.47 -9.19 3.63
C GLU A 118 -0.11 -8.89 2.99
N LEU A 119 0.14 -7.60 2.73
CA LEU A 119 1.53 -7.15 2.58
C LEU A 119 2.31 -7.44 3.85
N GLU A 120 3.64 -7.55 3.74
CA GLU A 120 4.49 -7.63 4.93
C GLU A 120 5.51 -6.49 4.96
N GLY A 121 5.52 -5.72 6.05
CA GLY A 121 6.55 -4.73 6.35
C GLY A 121 7.73 -5.40 7.05
N CYS A 122 8.90 -5.31 6.44
CA CYS A 122 10.14 -5.95 6.88
C CYS A 122 11.21 -4.90 7.22
N LYS A 123 11.86 -4.99 8.39
CA LYS A 123 12.99 -4.10 8.77
C LYS A 123 14.22 -4.94 8.98
N ARG A 124 15.33 -4.38 8.56
CA ARG A 124 16.63 -4.96 8.78
C ARG A 124 17.19 -4.49 10.12
N ILE A 125 16.91 -5.25 11.19
CA ILE A 125 17.51 -5.03 12.53
C ILE A 125 18.36 -6.26 12.85
N LEU A 126 19.62 -6.30 12.38
CA LEU A 126 20.53 -7.46 12.46
C LEU A 126 20.08 -8.70 11.63
N ALA A 127 18.78 -8.96 11.53
CA ALA A 127 18.10 -9.91 10.64
C ALA A 127 16.81 -9.27 10.07
N LEU A 128 16.25 -9.84 9.00
CA LEU A 128 15.00 -9.36 8.40
C LEU A 128 13.80 -9.86 9.24
N ILE A 129 13.12 -8.94 9.91
CA ILE A 129 11.89 -9.24 10.68
C ILE A 129 10.71 -8.67 9.91
N CYS A 130 9.76 -9.51 9.54
CA CYS A 130 8.56 -9.11 8.77
C CYS A 130 7.30 -9.19 9.63
N ASN A 131 6.44 -8.17 9.52
CA ASN A 131 5.12 -8.11 10.14
C ASN A 131 4.05 -7.92 9.07
N ARG A 132 2.86 -8.51 9.28
CA ARG A 132 1.73 -8.41 8.34
C ARG A 132 1.06 -7.06 8.43
N VAL A 133 0.73 -6.47 7.29
CA VAL A 133 -0.03 -5.22 7.13
C VAL A 133 -1.51 -5.54 7.12
N ILE A 134 -2.20 -5.24 8.21
CA ILE A 134 -3.63 -5.51 8.32
C ILE A 134 -4.41 -4.51 7.46
N SER A 135 -3.99 -3.25 7.46
CA SER A 135 -4.67 -2.22 6.67
C SER A 135 -3.79 -1.03 6.31
N VAL A 136 -4.21 -0.31 5.29
CA VAL A 136 -3.61 0.94 4.83
C VAL A 136 -4.70 2.01 4.75
N ASP A 137 -4.45 3.15 5.38
CA ASP A 137 -5.27 4.36 5.25
C ASP A 137 -4.50 5.39 4.42
N VAL A 138 -5.06 5.80 3.29
CA VAL A 138 -4.47 6.77 2.38
C VAL A 138 -5.36 8.01 2.32
N SER A 139 -4.80 9.15 2.68
CA SER A 139 -5.49 10.44 2.67
C SER A 139 -4.66 11.50 1.94
N SER A 140 -5.26 12.66 1.68
CA SER A 140 -4.56 13.83 1.12
C SER A 140 -3.45 14.41 1.99
N GLU A 141 -3.37 14.00 3.26
CA GLU A 141 -2.42 14.55 4.24
C GLU A 141 -1.34 13.54 4.64
N ARG A 142 -1.70 12.26 4.68
CA ARG A 142 -0.83 11.18 5.14
C ARG A 142 -1.22 9.79 4.67
N VAL A 143 -0.27 8.86 4.79
CA VAL A 143 -0.43 7.42 4.62
C VAL A 143 -0.14 6.75 5.96
N GLU A 144 -1.11 5.97 6.47
CA GLU A 144 -0.94 5.14 7.66
C GLU A 144 -0.96 3.66 7.29
N VAL A 145 0.08 2.93 7.66
CA VAL A 145 0.16 1.47 7.50
C VAL A 145 0.02 0.83 8.87
N ARG A 146 -1.03 0.01 9.05
CA ARG A 146 -1.34 -0.64 10.33
C ARG A 146 -0.89 -2.09 10.35
N LEU A 147 -0.25 -2.48 11.44
CA LEU A 147 0.22 -3.85 11.69
C LEU A 147 -0.35 -4.37 13.02
N PRO A 148 -0.37 -5.69 13.25
CA PRO A 148 -0.81 -6.26 14.53
C PRO A 148 0.17 -5.96 15.68
N SER A 149 1.43 -5.67 15.36
CA SER A 149 2.49 -5.40 16.33
C SER A 149 3.01 -3.97 16.21
N LYS A 150 3.35 -3.33 17.34
CA LYS A 150 3.84 -1.93 17.41
C LYS A 150 5.23 -1.71 16.84
N LEU A 151 5.89 -2.73 16.30
CA LEU A 151 7.30 -2.63 15.90
C LEU A 151 7.49 -1.75 14.64
N PHE A 152 6.42 -1.42 13.92
CA PHE A 152 6.48 -0.94 12.54
C PHE A 152 5.27 -0.09 12.11
N ASP A 153 4.74 0.77 12.97
CA ASP A 153 3.72 1.72 12.50
C ASP A 153 4.39 2.69 11.51
N LEU A 154 4.20 2.49 10.21
CA LEU A 154 4.69 3.40 9.17
C LEU A 154 3.62 4.47 8.97
N CYS A 155 3.98 5.69 9.34
CA CYS A 155 3.22 6.89 9.07
C CYS A 155 4.06 7.78 8.17
N VAL A 156 3.49 8.21 7.03
CA VAL A 156 4.11 9.18 6.13
C VAL A 156 3.20 10.39 6.05
N GLU A 157 3.70 11.56 6.43
CA GLU A 157 3.01 12.85 6.32
C GLU A 157 3.64 13.68 5.20
N PHE A 158 2.84 14.52 4.55
CA PHE A 158 3.28 15.32 3.41
C PHE A 158 3.65 16.78 3.75
N GLU A 159 3.55 17.18 5.03
CA GLU A 159 3.82 18.52 5.56
C GLU A 159 5.17 18.65 6.26
#